data_AF-A0A7D4JVM2-F1
#
_entry.id   AF-A0A7D4JVM2-F1
#
_cell.length_a   1.000
_cell.length_b   1.000
_cell.length_c   1.000
_cell.angle_alpha   90.00
_cell.angle_beta   90.00
_cell.angle_gamma   90.00
#
_symmetry.space_group_name_H-M   'P 1'
#
loop_
_entity.id
_entity.type
_entity.pdbx_description
1 polymer ?
#
loop_
_entity_poly.entity_id
_entity_poly.type
_entity_poly.pdbx_seq_one_letter_code
_entity_poly.pdbx_strand_id
1 'polypeptide(L)'
;MDEIYSEVDGYYNNQYEGVWKSYKTNAIKKANFGIGRIPNDNGLDIGSSEFRVDPSKQHLGWDSYMNVMTPNNKNYQRATAEEQREWWRKNKEKVVTWEIKMVKEKYFANIYVNHKFLQSVQLTKSQLYTIEQKDYNFDGQRDICFYPQQESKAIIYLWSTAQGKYIKAKSDSINSYPIIVSDLKFLVTQQSDDNKNCYTWKMYQYTNNKFVLYSKLIRDYTKGIYLLEETFAPNGTTLRTKHNPTYEQLNKKWQKYCFYDYLDDLYNEKAGNSK
;
A
#
# COMPACT_ATOMS: atom_id res chain seq x y z
N MET A 1 -6.62 9.37 -12.62
CA MET A 1 -7.33 8.86 -13.80
C MET A 1 -8.31 7.87 -13.25
N ASP A 2 -9.60 8.21 -13.29
CA ASP A 2 -10.67 7.26 -12.98
C ASP A 2 -10.52 6.05 -13.90
N GLU A 3 -10.74 4.87 -13.35
CA GLU A 3 -10.71 3.59 -14.05
C GLU A 3 -11.82 3.51 -15.12
N ILE A 4 -11.72 4.29 -16.18
CA ILE A 4 -12.65 4.23 -17.33
C ILE A 4 -12.50 2.90 -18.11
N TYR A 5 -11.65 1.98 -17.64
CA TYR A 5 -11.57 0.59 -18.12
C TYR A 5 -11.77 -0.47 -17.02
N SER A 6 -12.23 -0.15 -15.79
CA SER A 6 -12.56 -1.19 -14.81
C SER A 6 -13.86 -1.94 -15.09
N GLU A 7 -14.62 -1.55 -16.12
CA GLU A 7 -15.92 -2.18 -16.42
C GLU A 7 -15.90 -3.19 -17.57
N VAL A 8 -14.78 -3.36 -18.29
CA VAL A 8 -14.72 -4.31 -19.41
C VAL A 8 -13.27 -4.68 -19.74
N ASP A 9 -12.67 -5.51 -18.90
CA ASP A 9 -11.71 -6.47 -19.41
C ASP A 9 -12.15 -7.88 -19.02
N GLY A 10 -12.78 -8.57 -19.97
CA GLY A 10 -13.19 -9.97 -19.84
C GLY A 10 -12.02 -10.97 -19.79
N TYR A 11 -10.77 -10.53 -19.59
CA TYR A 11 -9.65 -11.43 -19.36
C TYR A 11 -9.71 -12.06 -17.96
N TYR A 12 -10.19 -13.30 -17.91
CA TYR A 12 -10.04 -14.24 -16.79
C TYR A 12 -8.59 -14.76 -16.64
N ASN A 13 -7.57 -13.91 -16.86
CA ASN A 13 -6.17 -14.31 -17.03
C ASN A 13 -5.38 -14.51 -15.72
N ASN A 14 -6.02 -14.35 -14.57
CA ASN A 14 -5.41 -14.52 -13.25
C ASN A 14 -6.32 -15.29 -12.28
N GLN A 15 -6.97 -16.35 -12.77
CA GLN A 15 -7.88 -17.19 -12.00
C GLN A 15 -7.37 -18.62 -11.92
N TYR A 16 -7.72 -19.30 -10.83
CA TYR A 16 -7.46 -20.71 -10.61
C TYR A 16 -8.73 -21.37 -10.13
N GLU A 17 -9.06 -22.50 -10.75
CA GLU A 17 -10.05 -23.45 -10.27
C GLU A 17 -9.37 -24.78 -10.02
N GLY A 18 -9.52 -25.31 -8.81
CA GLY A 18 -8.92 -26.57 -8.48
C GLY A 18 -9.27 -27.06 -7.09
N VAL A 19 -8.34 -27.82 -6.51
CA VAL A 19 -8.55 -28.43 -5.21
C VAL A 19 -7.35 -28.23 -4.30
N TRP A 20 -7.63 -27.89 -3.05
CA TRP A 20 -6.67 -28.00 -1.97
C TRP A 20 -6.73 -29.42 -1.41
N LYS A 21 -5.58 -30.09 -1.33
CA LYS A 21 -5.43 -31.40 -0.68
C LYS A 21 -4.59 -31.28 0.58
N SER A 22 -5.15 -31.71 1.71
CA SER A 22 -4.44 -31.80 2.99
C SER A 22 -3.38 -32.90 2.94
N TYR A 23 -2.12 -32.56 3.20
CA TYR A 23 -1.06 -33.56 3.37
C TYR A 23 -1.21 -34.42 4.64
N LYS A 24 -1.87 -33.90 5.67
CA LYS A 24 -2.02 -34.59 6.97
C LYS A 24 -3.20 -35.57 6.97
N THR A 25 -4.30 -35.19 6.34
CA THR A 25 -5.57 -35.92 6.43
C THR A 25 -6.06 -36.45 5.08
N ASN A 26 -5.36 -36.15 3.99
CA ASN A 26 -5.79 -36.42 2.61
C ASN A 26 -7.15 -35.81 2.21
N ALA A 27 -7.74 -34.97 3.05
CA ALA A 27 -8.98 -34.26 2.72
C ALA A 27 -8.80 -33.38 1.47
N ILE A 28 -9.76 -33.44 0.56
CA ILE A 28 -9.79 -32.65 -0.68
C ILE A 28 -10.92 -31.64 -0.56
N LYS A 29 -10.62 -30.37 -0.85
CA LYS A 29 -11.59 -29.27 -0.87
C LYS A 29 -11.44 -28.48 -2.16
N LYS A 30 -12.54 -27.93 -2.67
CA LYS A 30 -12.49 -26.95 -3.76
C LYS A 30 -11.67 -25.73 -3.31
N ALA A 31 -10.80 -25.25 -4.18
CA ALA A 31 -9.95 -24.09 -3.93
C ALA A 31 -9.91 -23.25 -5.20
N ASN A 32 -10.70 -22.18 -5.20
CA ASN A 32 -10.79 -21.24 -6.30
C ASN A 32 -10.26 -19.89 -5.82
N PHE A 33 -9.43 -19.25 -6.62
CA PHE A 33 -8.91 -17.91 -6.33
C PHE A 33 -8.73 -17.13 -7.63
N GLY A 34 -8.75 -15.80 -7.54
CA GLY A 34 -8.45 -14.96 -8.68
C GLY A 34 -8.14 -13.53 -8.28
N ILE A 35 -7.46 -12.81 -9.17
CA ILE A 35 -7.27 -11.36 -9.03
C ILE A 35 -8.55 -10.69 -9.51
N GLY A 36 -9.18 -9.89 -8.64
CA GLY A 36 -10.39 -9.12 -8.96
C GLY A 36 -11.71 -9.89 -8.93
N ARG A 37 -11.73 -11.17 -9.35
CA ARG A 37 -12.92 -12.04 -9.32
C ARG A 37 -12.55 -13.49 -9.00
N ILE A 38 -13.40 -14.18 -8.23
CA ILE A 38 -13.22 -15.60 -7.91
C ILE A 38 -14.09 -16.44 -8.87
N PRO A 39 -13.53 -17.39 -9.63
CA PRO A 39 -14.33 -18.24 -10.49
C PRO A 39 -15.19 -19.20 -9.68
N ASN A 40 -16.40 -19.50 -10.19
CA ASN A 40 -17.25 -20.56 -9.67
C ASN A 40 -17.41 -20.48 -8.14
N ASP A 41 -17.69 -19.26 -7.70
CA ASP A 41 -17.78 -18.78 -6.34
C ASP A 41 -19.14 -19.08 -5.68
N ASN A 42 -20.05 -19.70 -6.46
CA ASN A 42 -21.42 -20.04 -6.10
C ASN A 42 -22.23 -18.82 -5.63
N GLY A 43 -22.01 -17.64 -6.23
CA GLY A 43 -22.68 -16.39 -5.88
C GLY A 43 -22.16 -15.79 -4.57
N LEU A 44 -20.86 -15.94 -4.31
CA LEU A 44 -20.19 -15.27 -3.21
C LEU A 44 -19.97 -13.80 -3.54
N ASP A 45 -19.62 -13.51 -4.78
CA ASP A 45 -19.36 -12.21 -5.35
C ASP A 45 -20.63 -11.66 -6.00
N ILE A 46 -21.12 -10.55 -5.48
CA ILE A 46 -22.26 -9.79 -5.99
C ILE A 46 -21.83 -8.41 -6.51
N GLY A 47 -20.53 -8.22 -6.70
CA GLY A 47 -19.90 -6.99 -7.14
C GLY A 47 -20.19 -6.66 -8.59
N SER A 48 -20.61 -5.41 -8.86
CA SER A 48 -20.77 -4.91 -10.24
C SER A 48 -19.43 -4.55 -10.87
N SER A 49 -18.57 -3.84 -10.12
CA SER A 49 -17.28 -3.32 -10.61
C SER A 49 -16.10 -3.85 -9.78
N GLU A 50 -16.25 -3.98 -8.47
CA GLU A 50 -15.26 -4.59 -7.56
C GLU A 50 -15.82 -5.84 -6.88
N PHE A 51 -14.97 -6.77 -6.45
CA PHE A 51 -15.38 -7.95 -5.69
C PHE A 51 -16.15 -7.52 -4.43
N ARG A 52 -17.36 -8.07 -4.25
CA ARG A 52 -18.17 -7.77 -3.07
C ARG A 52 -18.85 -9.01 -2.55
N VAL A 53 -18.59 -9.34 -1.29
CA VAL A 53 -19.16 -10.53 -0.66
C VAL A 53 -20.66 -10.35 -0.42
N ASP A 54 -21.46 -11.31 -0.88
CA ASP A 54 -22.88 -11.44 -0.58
C ASP A 54 -23.11 -11.36 0.93
N PRO A 55 -23.96 -10.44 1.43
CA PRO A 55 -24.23 -10.27 2.85
C PRO A 55 -24.57 -11.58 3.59
N SER A 56 -25.30 -12.49 2.94
CA SER A 56 -25.66 -13.79 3.53
C SER A 56 -24.46 -14.71 3.77
N LYS A 57 -23.31 -14.46 3.14
CA LYS A 57 -22.09 -15.28 3.22
C LYS A 57 -20.92 -14.61 3.93
N GLN A 58 -21.04 -13.35 4.33
CA GLN A 58 -19.94 -12.61 4.98
C GLN A 58 -19.42 -13.31 6.24
N HIS A 59 -20.33 -13.90 7.02
CA HIS A 59 -20.03 -14.65 8.23
C HIS A 59 -19.17 -15.91 8.02
N LEU A 60 -18.93 -16.33 6.77
CA LEU A 60 -18.11 -17.49 6.39
C LEU A 60 -16.60 -17.17 6.35
N GLY A 61 -16.16 -16.16 7.12
CA GLY A 61 -14.75 -15.75 7.21
C GLY A 61 -14.39 -14.50 6.41
N TRP A 62 -15.38 -13.73 5.92
CA TRP A 62 -15.17 -12.48 5.18
C TRP A 62 -15.48 -11.23 6.01
N ASP A 63 -15.84 -11.38 7.28
CA ASP A 63 -16.19 -10.25 8.16
C ASP A 63 -15.06 -9.23 8.26
N SER A 64 -13.81 -9.65 8.42
CA SER A 64 -12.67 -8.74 8.51
C SER A 64 -12.47 -7.98 7.19
N TYR A 65 -12.49 -8.67 6.04
CA TYR A 65 -12.42 -8.04 4.72
C TYR A 65 -13.50 -6.95 4.55
N MET A 66 -14.77 -7.28 4.84
CA MET A 66 -15.88 -6.32 4.69
C MET A 66 -15.80 -5.14 5.67
N ASN A 67 -15.33 -5.37 6.90
CA ASN A 67 -15.15 -4.32 7.89
C ASN A 67 -13.97 -3.39 7.57
N VAL A 68 -12.93 -3.85 6.88
CA VAL A 68 -11.84 -2.97 6.41
C VAL A 68 -12.32 -2.04 5.30
N MET A 69 -13.24 -2.48 4.45
CA MET A 69 -13.82 -1.64 3.38
C MET A 69 -14.76 -0.54 3.90
N THR A 70 -15.07 -0.52 5.20
CA THR A 70 -15.88 0.54 5.84
C THR A 70 -15.13 1.19 7.02
N PRO A 71 -14.21 2.14 6.75
CA PRO A 71 -13.27 2.68 7.75
C PRO A 71 -13.89 3.37 8.98
N ASN A 72 -15.17 3.76 8.90
CA ASN A 72 -15.90 4.41 10.00
C ASN A 72 -16.57 3.41 10.96
N ASN A 73 -16.39 2.10 10.75
CA ASN A 73 -16.97 1.07 11.61
C ASN A 73 -16.13 0.88 12.88
N LYS A 74 -16.79 0.70 14.04
CA LYS A 74 -16.16 0.31 15.32
C LYS A 74 -15.27 -0.93 15.19
N ASN A 75 -15.54 -1.79 14.22
CA ASN A 75 -14.78 -3.01 13.96
C ASN A 75 -13.57 -2.82 13.05
N TYR A 76 -13.39 -1.67 12.40
CA TYR A 76 -12.34 -1.42 11.40
C TYR A 76 -10.95 -1.81 11.94
N GLN A 77 -10.60 -1.34 13.13
CA GLN A 77 -9.30 -1.63 13.73
C GLN A 77 -9.03 -3.12 13.92
N ARG A 78 -10.00 -3.84 14.49
CA ARG A 78 -9.88 -5.29 14.71
C ARG A 78 -9.76 -6.02 13.38
N ALA A 79 -10.54 -5.60 12.39
CA ALA A 79 -10.51 -6.15 11.05
C ALA A 79 -9.16 -5.90 10.37
N THR A 80 -8.62 -4.68 10.43
CA THR A 80 -7.27 -4.36 9.91
C THR A 80 -6.19 -5.22 10.55
N ALA A 81 -6.27 -5.45 11.87
CA ALA A 81 -5.32 -6.32 12.56
C ALA A 81 -5.43 -7.79 12.14
N GLU A 82 -6.64 -8.30 11.88
CA GLU A 82 -6.85 -9.68 11.40
C GLU A 82 -6.35 -9.84 9.96
N GLU A 83 -6.67 -8.92 9.05
CA GLU A 83 -6.16 -8.93 7.67
C GLU A 83 -4.63 -8.83 7.62
N GLN A 84 -4.01 -8.26 8.66
CA GLN A 84 -2.57 -8.11 8.79
C GLN A 84 -1.91 -9.16 9.70
N ARG A 85 -2.66 -10.15 10.19
CA ARG A 85 -2.16 -11.22 11.06
C ARG A 85 -1.19 -12.12 10.32
N GLU A 86 -0.05 -12.42 10.94
CA GLU A 86 0.99 -13.29 10.37
C GLU A 86 0.70 -14.80 10.60
N TRP A 87 -0.51 -15.26 10.26
CA TRP A 87 -0.97 -16.63 10.54
C TRP A 87 -0.13 -17.73 9.87
N TRP A 88 0.60 -17.41 8.79
CA TRP A 88 1.50 -18.36 8.11
C TRP A 88 2.79 -18.63 8.90
N ARG A 89 3.12 -17.82 9.92
CA ARG A 89 4.30 -18.04 10.79
C ARG A 89 3.93 -19.02 11.91
N LYS A 90 3.84 -20.31 11.59
CA LYS A 90 3.25 -21.43 12.37
C LYS A 90 3.61 -21.60 13.87
N ASN A 91 4.52 -20.81 14.46
CA ASN A 91 4.82 -20.73 15.90
C ASN A 91 5.24 -19.31 16.36
N LYS A 92 5.15 -18.33 15.47
CA LYS A 92 5.54 -16.92 15.65
C LYS A 92 4.44 -16.01 15.11
N GLU A 93 3.21 -16.49 15.19
CA GLU A 93 2.05 -15.73 14.77
C GLU A 93 2.04 -14.41 15.56
N LYS A 94 1.92 -13.31 14.81
CA LYS A 94 1.93 -11.97 15.33
C LYS A 94 0.64 -11.29 14.91
N VAL A 95 -0.17 -10.94 15.90
CA VAL A 95 -1.30 -10.02 15.77
C VAL A 95 -0.90 -8.74 16.47
N VAL A 96 -0.86 -7.63 15.73
CA VAL A 96 -0.58 -6.31 16.30
C VAL A 96 -1.87 -5.52 16.29
N THR A 97 -2.27 -5.05 17.46
CA THR A 97 -3.39 -4.13 17.64
C THR A 97 -2.92 -2.85 18.31
N TRP A 98 -3.76 -1.83 18.30
CA TRP A 98 -3.45 -0.56 18.93
C TRP A 98 -4.63 -0.03 19.74
N GLU A 99 -4.44 1.06 20.45
CA GLU A 99 -5.50 1.86 21.06
C GLU A 99 -5.01 3.30 21.04
N ILE A 100 -5.74 4.18 20.36
CA ILE A 100 -5.39 5.60 20.27
C ILE A 100 -6.05 6.35 21.43
N LYS A 101 -5.26 7.12 22.17
CA LYS A 101 -5.73 7.92 23.30
C LYS A 101 -5.14 9.31 23.29
N MET A 102 -5.87 10.25 23.89
CA MET A 102 -5.42 11.61 24.15
C MET A 102 -5.07 11.76 25.62
N VAL A 103 -3.89 12.28 25.93
CA VAL A 103 -3.47 12.61 27.29
C VAL A 103 -2.84 14.01 27.28
N LYS A 104 -3.43 14.96 28.01
CA LYS A 104 -2.96 16.36 28.07
C LYS A 104 -2.67 16.94 26.68
N GLU A 105 -3.65 16.84 25.78
CA GLU A 105 -3.60 17.32 24.38
C GLU A 105 -2.57 16.62 23.47
N LYS A 106 -1.86 15.60 23.96
CA LYS A 106 -0.96 14.77 23.16
C LYS A 106 -1.63 13.46 22.79
N TYR A 107 -1.41 13.01 21.56
CA TYR A 107 -1.99 11.79 21.03
C TYR A 107 -0.96 10.66 21.12
N PHE A 108 -1.43 9.50 21.56
CA PHE A 108 -0.60 8.30 21.68
C PHE A 108 -1.34 7.09 21.13
N ALA A 109 -0.60 6.13 20.57
CA ALA A 109 -1.09 4.78 20.35
C ALA A 109 -0.43 3.82 21.34
N ASN A 110 -1.23 3.16 22.18
CA ASN A 110 -0.79 1.96 22.89
C ASN A 110 -0.75 0.81 21.88
N ILE A 111 0.39 0.14 21.75
CA ILE A 111 0.57 -0.98 20.84
C ILE A 111 0.56 -2.27 21.63
N TYR A 112 -0.15 -3.27 21.12
CA TYR A 112 -0.24 -4.60 21.70
C TYR A 112 0.23 -5.63 20.67
N VAL A 113 0.95 -6.64 21.15
CA VAL A 113 1.33 -7.80 20.34
C VAL A 113 0.75 -9.03 21.00
N ASN A 114 -0.08 -9.77 20.26
CA ASN A 114 -0.82 -10.94 20.77
C ASN A 114 -1.55 -10.60 22.08
N HIS A 115 -2.27 -9.47 22.08
CA HIS A 115 -3.03 -8.92 23.21
C HIS A 115 -2.21 -8.47 24.43
N LYS A 116 -0.88 -8.58 24.40
CA LYS A 116 0.00 -8.08 25.46
C LYS A 116 0.47 -6.68 25.12
N PHE A 117 0.38 -5.75 26.06
CA PHE A 117 0.90 -4.40 25.89
C PHE A 117 2.40 -4.46 25.59
N LEU A 118 2.82 -3.74 24.55
CA LEU A 118 4.21 -3.64 24.14
C LEU A 118 4.80 -2.28 24.53
N GLN A 119 4.19 -1.20 24.03
CA GLN A 119 4.68 0.16 24.23
C GLN A 119 3.59 1.20 23.90
N SER A 120 3.80 2.44 24.32
CA SER A 120 3.07 3.60 23.80
C SER A 120 3.95 4.38 22.83
N VAL A 121 3.40 4.75 21.68
CA VAL A 121 4.05 5.62 20.68
C VAL A 121 3.33 6.95 20.57
N GLN A 122 4.07 8.03 20.26
CA GLN A 122 3.52 9.38 20.17
C GLN A 122 3.09 9.72 18.74
N LEU A 123 1.88 10.24 18.58
CA LEU A 123 1.32 10.66 17.29
C LEU A 123 1.24 12.19 17.18
N THR A 124 1.04 12.70 15.96
CA THR A 124 0.55 14.08 15.73
C THR A 124 -0.96 14.13 15.91
N LYS A 125 -1.55 15.31 16.10
CA LYS A 125 -3.00 15.45 16.35
C LYS A 125 -3.80 15.10 15.10
N SER A 126 -4.76 14.18 15.23
CA SER A 126 -5.71 13.85 14.17
C SER A 126 -6.99 13.24 14.73
N GLN A 127 -8.11 13.42 14.04
CA GLN A 127 -9.38 12.79 14.42
C GLN A 127 -9.40 11.30 14.04
N LEU A 128 -8.76 10.95 12.93
CA LEU A 128 -8.75 9.61 12.36
C LEU A 128 -7.39 9.35 11.71
N TYR A 129 -6.88 8.14 11.91
CA TYR A 129 -5.68 7.67 11.24
C TYR A 129 -6.04 6.50 10.34
N THR A 130 -5.44 6.47 9.15
CA THR A 130 -5.23 5.22 8.42
C THR A 130 -4.01 4.54 9.02
N ILE A 131 -4.13 3.27 9.40
CA ILE A 131 -3.03 2.51 10.00
C ILE A 131 -2.69 1.35 9.06
N GLU A 132 -1.42 1.25 8.70
CA GLU A 132 -0.91 0.15 7.88
C GLU A 132 0.26 -0.54 8.56
N GLN A 133 0.31 -1.86 8.44
CA GLN A 133 1.47 -2.67 8.83
C GLN A 133 2.13 -3.25 7.59
N LYS A 134 3.30 -2.71 7.24
CA LYS A 134 4.09 -3.12 6.08
C LYS A 134 5.58 -2.99 6.39
N ASP A 135 6.43 -3.56 5.54
CA ASP A 135 7.89 -3.51 5.68
C ASP A 135 8.44 -2.23 5.02
N TYR A 136 8.48 -1.12 5.76
CA TYR A 136 8.83 0.20 5.22
C TYR A 136 10.34 0.40 5.08
N ASN A 137 11.15 -0.35 5.82
CA ASN A 137 12.61 -0.32 5.73
C ASN A 137 13.22 -1.50 4.94
N PHE A 138 12.39 -2.43 4.47
CA PHE A 138 12.76 -3.61 3.67
C PHE A 138 13.65 -4.61 4.43
N ASP A 139 13.45 -4.75 5.74
CA ASP A 139 14.19 -5.66 6.61
C ASP A 139 13.50 -7.02 6.85
N GLY A 140 12.32 -7.22 6.24
CA GLY A 140 11.50 -8.42 6.37
C GLY A 140 10.61 -8.44 7.62
N GLN A 141 10.58 -7.37 8.41
CA GLN A 141 9.70 -7.19 9.55
C GLN A 141 8.57 -6.22 9.21
N ARG A 142 7.38 -6.48 9.76
CA ARG A 142 6.28 -5.52 9.69
C ARG A 142 6.55 -4.36 10.63
N ASP A 143 6.62 -3.17 10.05
CA ASP A 143 6.59 -1.89 10.73
C ASP A 143 5.14 -1.41 10.86
N ILE A 144 4.94 -0.24 11.48
CA ILE A 144 3.62 0.39 11.59
C ILE A 144 3.68 1.84 11.13
N CYS A 145 2.75 2.22 10.26
CA CYS A 145 2.57 3.58 9.79
C CYS A 145 1.22 4.11 10.24
N PHE A 146 1.23 5.29 10.88
CA PHE A 146 0.03 6.06 11.18
C PHE A 146 -0.03 7.23 10.20
N TYR A 147 -1.06 7.23 9.34
CA TYR A 147 -1.32 8.30 8.40
C TYR A 147 -2.55 9.12 8.86
N PRO A 148 -2.35 10.30 9.47
CA PRO A 148 -3.43 11.15 9.92
C PRO A 148 -4.28 11.67 8.73
N GLN A 149 -5.60 11.60 8.79
CA GLN A 149 -6.46 12.02 7.65
C GLN A 149 -6.41 13.53 7.38
N GLN A 150 -6.08 14.35 8.38
CA GLN A 150 -6.02 15.82 8.24
C GLN A 150 -4.61 16.35 7.96
N GLU A 151 -3.57 15.52 7.98
CA GLU A 151 -2.20 15.95 7.70
C GLU A 151 -1.57 15.05 6.64
N SER A 152 -0.79 15.61 5.72
CA SER A 152 -0.18 14.82 4.66
C SER A 152 1.08 14.06 5.10
N LYS A 153 1.37 13.93 6.41
CA LYS A 153 2.65 13.39 6.89
C LYS A 153 2.49 12.04 7.59
N ALA A 154 3.09 11.01 7.00
CA ALA A 154 3.14 9.68 7.57
C ALA A 154 4.04 9.63 8.82
N ILE A 155 3.55 9.00 9.88
CA ILE A 155 4.31 8.72 11.10
C ILE A 155 4.70 7.25 11.09
N ILE A 156 5.98 6.98 10.76
CA ILE A 156 6.48 5.62 10.57
C ILE A 156 7.26 5.15 11.80
N TYR A 157 6.94 3.96 12.26
CA TYR A 157 7.55 3.29 13.41
C TYR A 157 8.07 1.94 12.97
N LEU A 158 9.39 1.78 12.97
CA LEU A 158 10.07 0.60 12.46
C LEU A 158 10.29 -0.43 13.57
N TRP A 159 10.10 -1.71 13.27
CA TRP A 159 10.35 -2.77 14.23
C TRP A 159 11.86 -2.96 14.46
N SER A 160 12.30 -2.81 15.71
CA SER A 160 13.67 -3.13 16.09
C SER A 160 13.72 -4.51 16.73
N THR A 161 14.26 -5.51 16.02
CA THR A 161 14.49 -6.85 16.58
C THR A 161 15.42 -6.81 17.79
N ALA A 162 16.44 -5.95 17.78
CA ALA A 162 17.38 -5.79 18.88
C ALA A 162 16.73 -5.24 20.16
N GLN A 163 15.77 -4.32 20.02
CA GLN A 163 15.06 -3.73 21.17
C GLN A 163 13.72 -4.41 21.47
N GLY A 164 13.28 -5.34 20.62
CA GLY A 164 11.99 -6.00 20.70
C GLY A 164 10.79 -5.04 20.64
N LYS A 165 10.93 -3.88 19.99
CA LYS A 165 9.97 -2.77 20.09
C LYS A 165 10.01 -1.85 18.86
N TYR A 166 9.00 -1.01 18.68
CA TYR A 166 8.96 -0.08 17.54
C TYR A 166 9.70 1.24 17.83
N ILE A 167 10.47 1.71 16.85
CA ILE A 167 11.29 2.92 16.93
C ILE A 167 10.82 3.92 15.87
N LYS A 168 10.62 5.18 16.27
CA LYS A 168 10.18 6.23 15.35
C LYS A 168 11.25 6.48 14.29
N ALA A 169 10.90 6.32 13.02
CA ALA A 169 11.76 6.69 11.90
C ALA A 169 11.75 8.20 11.67
N LYS A 170 12.83 8.74 11.09
CA LYS A 170 12.84 10.09 10.54
C LYS A 170 12.11 10.09 9.19
N SER A 171 10.80 10.30 9.23
CA SER A 171 9.90 10.33 8.07
C SER A 171 9.40 11.74 7.70
N ASP A 172 10.00 12.81 8.24
CA ASP A 172 9.56 14.20 8.01
C ASP A 172 9.58 14.62 6.53
N SER A 173 10.38 13.94 5.71
CA SER A 173 10.49 14.12 4.26
C SER A 173 9.35 13.49 3.46
N ILE A 174 8.55 12.63 4.09
CA ILE A 174 7.40 11.93 3.50
C ILE A 174 6.14 12.77 3.75
N ASN A 175 5.73 13.51 2.72
CA ASN A 175 4.66 14.51 2.79
C ASN A 175 3.39 14.11 2.02
N SER A 176 3.22 12.82 1.74
CA SER A 176 2.06 12.22 1.09
C SER A 176 1.94 10.75 1.51
N TYR A 177 0.87 10.11 1.10
CA TYR A 177 0.66 8.69 1.37
C TYR A 177 1.82 7.84 0.84
N PRO A 178 2.46 7.01 1.68
CA PRO A 178 3.60 6.20 1.26
C PRO A 178 3.17 4.89 0.61
N ILE A 179 3.63 4.66 -0.62
CA ILE A 179 3.45 3.42 -1.38
C ILE A 179 4.76 2.64 -1.31
N ILE A 180 4.69 1.37 -0.89
CA ILE A 180 5.86 0.50 -0.82
C ILE A 180 6.04 -0.22 -2.16
N VAL A 181 7.24 -0.10 -2.72
CA VAL A 181 7.64 -0.81 -3.93
C VAL A 181 8.69 -1.86 -3.54
N SER A 182 8.22 -2.97 -2.98
CA SER A 182 9.04 -4.02 -2.34
C SER A 182 10.17 -4.52 -3.24
N ASP A 183 9.85 -4.77 -4.50
CA ASP A 183 10.77 -5.22 -5.54
C ASP A 183 11.96 -4.29 -5.80
N LEU A 184 11.74 -2.99 -5.61
CA LEU A 184 12.78 -1.99 -5.79
C LEU A 184 13.45 -1.61 -4.46
N LYS A 185 12.82 -1.95 -3.33
CA LYS A 185 13.18 -1.46 -1.99
C LYS A 185 13.14 0.07 -1.89
N PHE A 186 12.10 0.67 -2.46
CA PHE A 186 11.82 2.10 -2.37
C PHE A 186 10.42 2.35 -1.83
N LEU A 187 10.29 3.45 -1.11
CA LEU A 187 9.02 4.07 -0.78
C LEU A 187 8.76 5.15 -1.84
N VAL A 188 7.59 5.13 -2.46
CA VAL A 188 7.15 6.15 -3.42
C VAL A 188 6.01 6.95 -2.80
N THR A 189 6.03 8.27 -2.99
CA THR A 189 4.86 9.08 -2.74
C THR A 189 4.41 9.76 -4.02
N GLN A 190 3.11 10.07 -4.11
CA GLN A 190 2.51 10.77 -5.24
C GLN A 190 1.72 11.98 -4.74
N GLN A 191 1.81 13.09 -5.48
CA GLN A 191 1.02 14.30 -5.25
C GLN A 191 0.52 14.82 -6.60
N SER A 192 -0.75 15.21 -6.68
CA SER A 192 -1.29 15.95 -7.83
C SER A 192 -1.15 17.46 -7.62
N ASP A 193 -0.92 18.19 -8.71
CA ASP A 193 -1.06 19.64 -8.80
C ASP A 193 -1.98 19.93 -9.98
N ASP A 194 -3.28 20.05 -9.70
CA ASP A 194 -4.31 20.17 -10.73
C ASP A 194 -4.25 21.51 -11.47
N ASN A 195 -3.68 22.55 -10.85
CA ASN A 195 -3.44 23.82 -11.53
C ASN A 195 -2.36 23.68 -12.62
N LYS A 196 -1.48 22.68 -12.51
CA LYS A 196 -0.42 22.38 -13.48
C LYS A 196 -0.68 21.10 -14.26
N ASN A 197 -1.82 20.45 -14.07
CA ASN A 197 -2.18 19.18 -14.69
C ASN A 197 -1.10 18.10 -14.51
N CYS A 198 -0.42 18.06 -13.36
CA CYS A 198 0.71 17.15 -13.18
C CYS A 198 0.64 16.29 -11.92
N TYR A 199 1.25 15.11 -12.02
CA TYR A 199 1.63 14.28 -10.89
C TYR A 199 3.11 14.47 -10.60
N THR A 200 3.45 14.60 -9.33
CA THR A 200 4.82 14.51 -8.84
C THR A 200 4.97 13.24 -8.02
N TRP A 201 5.85 12.34 -8.47
CA TRP A 201 6.30 11.22 -7.67
C TRP A 201 7.66 11.48 -7.05
N LYS A 202 7.86 10.96 -5.83
CA LYS A 202 9.13 10.99 -5.13
C LYS A 202 9.48 9.59 -4.65
N MET A 203 10.66 9.10 -5.02
CA MET A 203 11.23 7.85 -4.56
C MET A 203 12.18 8.10 -3.39
N TYR A 204 11.99 7.37 -2.31
CA TYR A 204 12.78 7.45 -1.09
C TYR A 204 13.45 6.11 -0.78
N GLN A 205 14.71 6.18 -0.39
CA GLN A 205 15.45 5.05 0.13
C GLN A 205 15.61 5.20 1.64
N TYR A 206 15.35 4.14 2.40
CA TYR A 206 15.64 4.13 3.82
C TYR A 206 17.13 3.83 4.04
N THR A 207 17.86 4.77 4.64
CA THR A 207 19.29 4.62 4.99
C THR A 207 19.59 5.39 6.27
N ASN A 208 20.49 4.89 7.12
CA ASN A 208 20.94 5.60 8.33
C ASN A 208 19.79 6.17 9.19
N ASN A 209 18.74 5.38 9.41
CA ASN A 209 17.55 5.75 10.18
C ASN A 209 16.77 6.97 9.64
N LYS A 210 16.80 7.20 8.32
CA LYS A 210 16.03 8.24 7.65
C LYS A 210 15.59 7.82 6.25
N PHE A 211 14.45 8.35 5.80
CA PHE A 211 14.02 8.26 4.41
C PHE A 211 14.66 9.39 3.60
N VAL A 212 15.52 9.01 2.67
CA VAL A 212 16.31 9.93 1.84
C VAL A 212 15.71 9.97 0.45
N LEU A 213 15.44 11.17 -0.06
CA LEU A 213 14.97 11.36 -1.43
C LEU A 213 16.05 10.87 -2.41
N TYR A 214 15.68 9.89 -3.22
CA TYR A 214 16.54 9.32 -4.25
C TYR A 214 16.27 9.94 -5.62
N SER A 215 14.98 10.09 -5.98
CA SER A 215 14.60 10.64 -7.27
C SER A 215 13.20 11.26 -7.24
N LYS A 216 12.98 12.24 -8.11
CA LYS A 216 11.69 12.91 -8.33
C LYS A 216 11.33 12.77 -9.81
N LEU A 217 10.07 12.47 -10.09
CA LEU A 217 9.52 12.40 -11.44
C LEU A 217 8.27 13.26 -11.52
N ILE A 218 8.12 14.05 -12.58
CA ILE A 218 6.92 14.85 -12.84
C ILE A 218 6.35 14.42 -14.20
N ARG A 219 5.05 14.15 -14.25
CA ARG A 219 4.31 13.83 -15.49
C ARG A 219 3.11 14.76 -15.62
N ASP A 220 2.90 15.30 -16.82
CA ASP A 220 1.65 15.96 -17.19
C ASP A 220 0.63 14.87 -17.52
N TYR A 221 -0.40 14.70 -16.68
CA TYR A 221 -1.35 13.60 -16.84
C TYR A 221 -2.38 13.86 -17.94
N THR A 222 -2.51 15.11 -18.42
CA THR A 222 -3.38 15.47 -19.54
C THR A 222 -2.73 15.15 -20.87
N LYS A 223 -1.42 15.38 -20.99
CA LYS A 223 -0.64 15.13 -22.21
C LYS A 223 0.02 13.75 -22.25
N GLY A 224 0.04 13.03 -21.12
CA GLY A 224 0.72 11.74 -21.00
C GLY A 224 2.25 11.83 -20.97
N ILE A 225 2.85 13.02 -21.02
CA ILE A 225 4.31 13.20 -21.11
C ILE A 225 4.98 13.38 -19.75
N TYR A 226 6.20 12.86 -19.61
CA TYR A 226 7.06 13.21 -18.49
C TYR A 226 7.66 14.59 -18.72
N LEU A 227 7.64 15.45 -17.69
CA LEU A 227 8.18 16.81 -17.75
C LEU A 227 9.61 16.87 -17.19
N LEU A 228 9.90 16.11 -16.14
CA LEU A 228 11.14 16.20 -15.39
C LEU A 228 11.46 14.90 -14.67
N GLU A 229 12.72 14.44 -14.78
CA GLU A 229 13.32 13.47 -13.87
C GLU A 229 14.54 14.10 -13.20
N GLU A 230 14.60 14.03 -11.87
CA GLU A 230 15.79 14.39 -11.09
C GLU A 230 16.25 13.23 -10.22
N THR A 231 17.56 13.03 -10.10
CA THR A 231 18.15 12.08 -9.14
C THR A 231 19.06 12.82 -8.18
N PHE A 232 19.06 12.39 -6.91
CA PHE A 232 19.72 13.10 -5.82
C PHE A 232 20.74 12.20 -5.13
N ALA A 233 21.81 12.82 -4.65
CA ALA A 233 22.73 12.22 -3.69
C ALA A 233 22.08 12.16 -2.29
N PRO A 234 22.60 11.32 -1.36
CA PRO A 234 21.98 11.18 -0.04
C PRO A 234 21.97 12.45 0.84
N ASN A 235 22.78 13.44 0.50
CA ASN A 235 22.81 14.77 1.12
C ASN A 235 21.80 15.76 0.49
N GLY A 236 21.06 15.35 -0.54
CA GLY A 236 20.08 16.17 -1.25
C GLY A 236 20.63 16.90 -2.47
N THR A 237 21.93 16.82 -2.78
CA THR A 237 22.49 17.43 -3.99
C THR A 237 21.94 16.77 -5.24
N THR A 238 21.45 17.56 -6.20
CA THR A 238 21.02 17.05 -7.51
C THR A 238 22.22 16.51 -8.27
N LEU A 239 22.15 15.23 -8.66
CA LEU A 239 23.18 14.54 -9.45
C LEU A 239 22.91 14.60 -10.95
N ARG A 240 21.64 14.52 -11.33
CA ARG A 240 21.21 14.50 -12.73
C ARG A 240 19.81 15.08 -12.84
N THR A 241 19.61 15.83 -13.92
CA THR A 241 18.31 16.36 -14.34
C THR A 241 18.08 15.97 -15.79
N LYS A 242 16.88 15.49 -16.11
CA LYS A 242 16.40 15.28 -17.49
C LYS A 242 15.11 16.04 -17.67
N HIS A 243 15.06 16.86 -18.71
CA HIS A 243 13.84 17.55 -19.12
C HIS A 243 13.16 16.78 -20.22
N ASN A 244 11.85 16.63 -20.11
CA ASN A 244 11.01 15.91 -21.06
C ASN A 244 11.53 14.51 -21.48
N PRO A 245 11.93 13.64 -20.53
CA PRO A 245 12.42 12.31 -20.90
C PRO A 245 11.29 11.45 -21.48
N THR A 246 11.59 10.62 -22.49
CA THR A 246 10.70 9.49 -22.83
C THR A 246 10.79 8.40 -21.77
N TYR A 247 9.87 7.44 -21.79
CA TYR A 247 9.90 6.28 -20.90
C TYR A 247 11.25 5.52 -20.96
N GLU A 248 11.78 5.28 -22.16
CA GLU A 248 13.04 4.57 -22.40
C GLU A 248 14.25 5.34 -21.88
N GLN A 249 14.13 6.67 -21.77
CA GLN A 249 15.15 7.54 -21.22
C GLN A 249 15.10 7.64 -19.70
N LEU A 250 13.99 7.25 -19.05
CA LEU A 250 13.89 7.24 -17.59
C LEU A 250 14.95 6.34 -16.95
N ASN A 251 15.33 6.61 -15.69
CA ASN A 251 16.15 5.64 -14.98
C ASN A 251 15.40 4.31 -14.78
N LYS A 252 16.14 3.22 -14.61
CA LYS A 252 15.58 1.86 -14.54
C LYS A 252 14.57 1.64 -13.42
N LYS A 253 14.66 2.39 -12.32
CA LYS A 253 13.69 2.30 -11.21
C LYS A 253 12.36 2.94 -11.59
N TRP A 254 12.39 4.10 -12.24
CA TRP A 254 11.16 4.71 -12.78
C TRP A 254 10.55 3.89 -13.92
N GLN A 255 11.36 3.30 -14.80
CA GLN A 255 10.85 2.36 -15.81
C GLN A 255 10.07 1.22 -15.16
N LYS A 256 10.66 0.56 -14.15
CA LYS A 256 9.98 -0.53 -13.44
C LYS A 256 8.72 -0.07 -12.69
N TYR A 257 8.73 1.12 -12.10
CA TYR A 257 7.58 1.64 -11.37
C TYR A 257 6.43 2.06 -12.29
N CYS A 258 6.74 2.75 -13.40
CA CYS A 258 5.75 3.27 -14.36
C CYS A 258 5.43 2.28 -15.50
N PHE A 259 5.84 1.01 -15.39
CA PHE A 259 5.72 0.07 -16.50
C PHE A 259 4.27 -0.14 -16.95
N TYR A 260 3.34 -0.28 -16.00
CA TYR A 260 1.91 -0.44 -16.32
C TYR A 260 1.33 0.82 -16.97
N ASP A 261 1.58 2.00 -16.40
CA ASP A 261 1.17 3.27 -17.01
C ASP A 261 1.65 3.40 -18.46
N TYR A 262 2.89 2.96 -18.74
CA TYR A 262 3.47 2.98 -20.08
C TYR A 262 2.79 1.98 -21.04
N LEU A 263 2.48 0.77 -20.57
CA LEU A 263 1.75 -0.22 -21.37
C LEU A 263 0.34 0.29 -21.71
N ASP A 264 -0.33 0.93 -20.76
CA ASP A 264 -1.65 1.52 -20.96
C ASP A 264 -1.60 2.67 -21.97
N ASP A 265 -0.60 3.54 -21.89
CA ASP A 265 -0.39 4.62 -22.87
C ASP A 265 -0.19 4.03 -24.29
N LEU A 266 0.68 3.02 -24.44
CA LEU A 266 0.91 2.35 -25.74
C LEU A 266 -0.35 1.68 -26.30
N TYR A 267 -1.18 1.10 -25.43
CA TYR A 267 -2.43 0.46 -25.84
C TYR A 267 -3.43 1.51 -26.35
N ASN A 268 -3.58 2.62 -25.63
CA ASN A 268 -4.51 3.70 -26.00
C ASN A 268 -4.10 4.40 -27.30
N GLU A 269 -2.80 4.62 -27.52
CA GLU A 269 -2.27 5.14 -28.79
C GLU A 269 -2.65 4.24 -29.97
N LYS A 270 -2.47 2.92 -29.83
CA LYS A 270 -2.78 1.95 -30.89
C LYS A 270 -4.28 1.79 -31.14
N ALA A 271 -5.11 1.98 -30.12
CA ALA A 271 -6.56 1.91 -30.23
C ALA A 271 -7.18 3.12 -30.96
N GLY A 272 -6.38 4.14 -31.34
CA GLY A 272 -6.90 5.38 -31.92
C GLY A 272 -7.61 6.28 -30.90
N ASN A 273 -7.53 5.92 -29.62
CA ASN A 273 -8.06 6.70 -28.50
C ASN A 273 -6.97 7.67 -28.02
N SER A 274 -6.51 8.56 -28.90
CA SER A 274 -5.66 9.67 -28.44
C SER A 274 -6.48 10.55 -27.50
N LYS A 275 -5.96 10.82 -26.29
CA LYS A 275 -6.52 11.79 -25.34
C LYS A 275 -6.62 13.19 -25.94
#